data_AF-A0A2V8U6B3-F1
#
_entry.id   AF-A0A2V8U6B3-F1
#
_cell.length_a   1.000
_cell.length_b   1.000
_cell.length_c   1.000
_cell.angle_alpha   90.00
_cell.angle_beta   90.00
_cell.angle_gamma   90.00
#
_symmetry.space_group_name_H-M   'P 1'
#
loop_
_entity.id
_entity.type
_entity.pdbx_description
1 polymer ?
#
loop_
_entity_poly.entity_id
_entity_poly.type
_entity_poly.pdbx_seq_one_letter_code
_entity_poly.pdbx_strand_id
1 'polypeptide(L)'
;DLKTGQRKWHYQLVHHPLWDMDISSAPLLADINVNGRAIKAVAQPTKQGFLYVFDRVTGKPVWPIEERPVEKGSVTGEWYAPTQPFPTKPPAYSRNGVSINDLIDFTPALRDEAQTIVSKYKLGPVFTPPVESKIDGPLATLTLGTASGGTNWPGGSYDPETHTVYAFACNACLTPIGLVAPPKEISDMNFVAGTAGQEVRVRSGPGENAGADSPLPPRAPAGDRAAGGGFTPLNVRGLPLIKPPYGTISAINLDRGEITWQTPHGDTPDAIRNSPVLKGLNIPRTGQSGYNVGTLITKTLVIAGDGQVTTTPEHPRGAMLRAYDKATGKEVGAVYMPAPQSGSPMTYMVNGKQYIIVAISGGPYSGEYLAFSLPATDDRAETNDGRR
;
A
#
# COMPACT_ATOMS: atom_id res chain seq x y z
N ASP A 1 0.31 13.61 -26.71
CA ASP A 1 -0.80 13.78 -27.66
C ASP A 1 -1.15 12.38 -28.16
N LEU A 2 -2.43 12.00 -28.18
CA LEU A 2 -2.81 10.60 -28.41
C LEU A 2 -2.49 10.13 -29.85
N LYS A 3 -2.54 11.02 -30.84
CA LYS A 3 -2.32 10.66 -32.25
C LYS A 3 -0.84 10.66 -32.64
N THR A 4 -0.07 11.57 -32.06
CA THR A 4 1.32 11.82 -32.46
C THR A 4 2.36 11.31 -31.47
N GLY A 5 1.95 10.95 -30.25
CA GLY A 5 2.87 10.62 -29.16
C GLY A 5 3.62 11.83 -28.58
N GLN A 6 3.43 13.04 -29.13
CA GLN A 6 4.16 14.22 -28.68
C GLN A 6 3.84 14.57 -27.22
N ARG A 7 4.85 14.59 -26.36
CA ARG A 7 4.73 14.96 -24.94
C ARG A 7 4.28 16.42 -24.80
N LYS A 8 3.19 16.66 -24.05
CA LYS A 8 2.68 18.02 -23.79
C LYS A 8 3.36 18.67 -22.60
N TRP A 9 3.49 17.92 -21.50
CA TRP A 9 4.22 18.31 -20.30
C TRP A 9 4.70 17.03 -19.59
N HIS A 10 5.61 17.20 -18.63
CA HIS A 10 5.96 16.17 -17.66
C HIS A 10 6.39 16.83 -16.35
N TYR A 11 6.30 16.07 -15.27
CA TYR A 11 6.86 16.42 -13.97
C TYR A 11 7.55 15.17 -13.41
N GLN A 12 8.75 15.33 -12.87
CA GLN A 12 9.50 14.23 -12.25
C GLN A 12 9.19 14.20 -10.74
N LEU A 13 8.48 13.16 -10.29
CA LEU A 13 8.04 13.02 -8.88
C LEU A 13 9.12 12.47 -7.94
N VAL A 14 10.19 11.90 -8.49
CA VAL A 14 11.35 11.40 -7.75
C VAL A 14 12.59 11.71 -8.58
N HIS A 15 13.48 12.53 -8.04
CA HIS A 15 14.79 12.78 -8.63
C HIS A 15 15.70 11.63 -8.28
N HIS A 16 16.26 10.94 -9.28
CA HIS A 16 17.16 9.79 -9.07
C HIS A 16 16.61 8.71 -8.12
N PRO A 17 15.70 7.84 -8.59
CA PRO A 17 15.03 6.87 -7.72
C PRO A 17 15.99 5.79 -7.20
N LEU A 18 15.98 5.56 -5.87
CA LEU A 18 16.83 4.54 -5.21
C LEU A 18 16.05 3.40 -4.52
N TRP A 19 14.70 3.43 -4.52
CA TRP A 19 13.91 2.60 -3.60
C TRP A 19 12.74 1.82 -4.20
N ASP A 20 12.49 1.87 -5.53
CA ASP A 20 11.27 1.32 -6.17
C ASP A 20 10.00 2.15 -5.85
N MET A 21 10.09 3.47 -6.06
CA MET A 21 8.97 4.41 -5.91
C MET A 21 8.22 4.62 -7.23
N ASP A 22 7.82 3.52 -7.86
CA ASP A 22 7.05 3.52 -9.11
C ASP A 22 5.75 4.30 -8.97
N ILE A 23 5.41 4.97 -10.05
CA ILE A 23 4.13 5.65 -10.23
C ILE A 23 3.23 4.69 -11.02
N SER A 24 2.90 3.56 -10.39
CA SER A 24 2.24 2.41 -11.04
C SER A 24 0.72 2.55 -11.14
N SER A 25 0.11 3.41 -10.32
CA SER A 25 -1.33 3.63 -10.35
C SER A 25 -1.76 4.52 -11.51
N ALA A 26 -2.94 4.24 -12.05
CA ALA A 26 -3.55 5.11 -13.05
C ALA A 26 -3.86 6.49 -12.44
N PRO A 27 -3.55 7.60 -13.15
CA PRO A 27 -3.91 8.93 -12.69
C PRO A 27 -5.43 9.14 -12.69
N LEU A 28 -5.94 9.86 -11.69
CA LEU A 28 -7.34 10.24 -11.56
C LEU A 28 -7.59 11.58 -12.24
N LEU A 29 -8.43 11.61 -13.27
CA LEU A 29 -8.88 12.86 -13.88
C LEU A 29 -10.00 13.45 -13.04
N ALA A 30 -9.81 14.69 -12.59
CA ALA A 30 -10.74 15.36 -11.69
C ALA A 30 -11.04 16.77 -12.19
N ASP A 31 -12.29 17.18 -12.19
CA ASP A 31 -12.66 18.59 -12.30
C ASP A 31 -12.99 19.08 -10.89
N ILE A 32 -12.26 20.10 -10.42
CA ILE A 32 -12.25 20.55 -9.02
C ILE A 32 -12.37 22.07 -8.94
N ASN A 33 -12.62 22.60 -7.75
CA ASN A 33 -12.70 24.03 -7.48
C ASN A 33 -11.81 24.43 -6.30
N VAL A 34 -10.68 25.08 -6.57
CA VAL A 34 -9.74 25.52 -5.54
C VAL A 34 -9.82 27.04 -5.42
N ASN A 35 -10.21 27.55 -4.25
CA ASN A 35 -10.35 28.99 -3.98
C ASN A 35 -11.23 29.73 -5.01
N GLY A 36 -12.32 29.11 -5.46
CA GLY A 36 -13.24 29.68 -6.44
C GLY A 36 -12.78 29.55 -7.90
N ARG A 37 -11.62 28.95 -8.15
CA ARG A 37 -11.12 28.66 -9.50
C ARG A 37 -11.40 27.21 -9.88
N ALA A 38 -12.15 27.03 -10.97
CA ALA A 38 -12.29 25.74 -11.63
C ALA A 38 -10.95 25.28 -12.24
N ILE A 39 -10.54 24.05 -11.93
CA ILE A 39 -9.30 23.45 -12.41
C ILE A 39 -9.61 22.09 -13.02
N LYS A 40 -9.10 21.87 -14.23
CA LYS A 40 -9.03 20.56 -14.85
C LYS A 40 -7.85 19.82 -14.27
N ALA A 41 -8.03 19.11 -13.17
CA ALA A 41 -6.97 18.45 -12.44
C ALA A 41 -6.68 17.02 -12.93
N VAL A 42 -5.48 16.55 -12.61
CA VAL A 42 -5.06 15.15 -12.55
C VAL A 42 -4.42 14.91 -11.19
N ALA A 43 -4.90 13.88 -10.48
CA ALA A 43 -4.40 13.49 -9.16
C ALA A 43 -3.73 12.11 -9.25
N GLN A 44 -2.52 11.99 -8.71
CA GLN A 44 -1.69 10.79 -8.79
C GLN A 44 -1.38 10.27 -7.39
N PRO A 45 -2.06 9.20 -6.93
CA PRO A 45 -1.68 8.46 -5.73
C PRO A 45 -0.34 7.77 -5.96
N THR A 46 0.50 7.67 -4.93
CA THR A 46 1.86 7.16 -5.08
C THR A 46 2.29 6.23 -3.95
N LYS A 47 3.34 5.44 -4.20
CA LYS A 47 3.95 4.58 -3.18
C LYS A 47 4.45 5.39 -1.98
N GLN A 48 4.87 6.63 -2.18
CA GLN A 48 5.36 7.54 -1.13
C GLN A 48 4.28 7.96 -0.12
N GLY A 49 3.01 7.67 -0.38
CA GLY A 49 1.91 8.19 0.44
C GLY A 49 1.55 9.65 0.16
N PHE A 50 2.09 10.21 -0.92
CA PHE A 50 1.73 11.53 -1.42
C PHE A 50 0.66 11.42 -2.51
N LEU A 51 -0.22 12.40 -2.56
CA LEU A 51 -1.13 12.62 -3.68
C LEU A 51 -0.66 13.88 -4.43
N TYR A 52 -0.05 13.69 -5.60
CA TYR A 52 0.37 14.83 -6.42
C TYR A 52 -0.78 15.29 -7.29
N VAL A 53 -1.04 16.60 -7.34
CA VAL A 53 -2.17 17.16 -8.07
C VAL A 53 -1.72 18.28 -8.99
N PHE A 54 -2.01 18.15 -10.27
CA PHE A 54 -1.62 19.09 -11.31
C PHE A 54 -2.84 19.54 -12.10
N ASP A 55 -2.80 20.74 -12.68
CA ASP A 55 -3.66 21.09 -13.81
C ASP A 55 -3.25 20.20 -15.00
N ARG A 56 -4.15 19.32 -15.44
CA ARG A 56 -3.87 18.28 -16.46
C ARG A 56 -3.62 18.86 -17.85
N VAL A 57 -3.99 20.11 -18.09
CA VAL A 57 -3.75 20.80 -19.37
C VAL A 57 -2.34 21.36 -19.41
N THR A 58 -1.90 21.98 -18.32
CA THR A 58 -0.64 22.74 -18.27
C THR A 58 0.52 22.00 -17.60
N GLY A 59 0.23 20.99 -16.78
CA GLY A 59 1.22 20.31 -15.93
C GLY A 59 1.65 21.11 -14.71
N LYS A 60 1.03 22.28 -14.45
CA LYS A 60 1.37 23.09 -13.28
C LYS A 60 0.77 22.48 -12.00
N PRO A 61 1.51 22.42 -10.89
CA PRO A 61 0.96 21.97 -9.61
C PRO A 61 -0.24 22.82 -9.18
N VAL A 62 -1.27 22.18 -8.61
CA VAL A 62 -2.44 22.88 -8.05
C VAL A 62 -2.06 23.61 -6.75
N TRP A 63 -1.25 22.97 -5.91
CA TRP A 63 -0.60 23.56 -4.75
C TRP A 63 0.92 23.47 -4.89
N PRO A 64 1.68 24.28 -4.14
CA PRO A 64 3.14 24.23 -4.19
C PRO A 64 3.69 22.81 -4.01
N ILE A 65 4.72 22.50 -4.77
CA ILE A 65 5.58 21.34 -4.56
C ILE A 65 6.96 21.92 -4.29
N GLU A 66 7.48 21.70 -3.09
CA GLU A 66 8.73 22.26 -2.63
C GLU A 66 9.88 21.30 -2.90
N GLU A 67 10.96 21.80 -3.51
CA GLU A 67 12.22 21.09 -3.55
C GLU A 67 12.88 21.18 -2.16
N ARG A 68 12.94 20.05 -1.45
CA ARG A 68 13.55 20.00 -0.12
C ARG A 68 14.85 19.23 -0.15
N PRO A 69 15.91 19.69 0.55
CA PRO A 69 17.13 18.93 0.71
C PRO A 69 16.85 17.53 1.29
N VAL A 70 17.49 16.52 0.72
CA VAL A 70 17.46 15.15 1.24
C VAL A 70 18.86 14.67 1.57
N GLU A 71 18.96 13.65 2.41
CA GLU A 71 20.25 13.13 2.85
C GLU A 71 21.06 12.58 1.67
N LYS A 72 22.33 13.00 1.56
CA LYS A 72 23.29 12.36 0.67
C LYS A 72 23.73 11.03 1.27
N GLY A 73 23.63 9.95 0.50
CA GLY A 73 24.03 8.62 0.97
C GLY A 73 25.54 8.38 0.93
N SER A 74 25.92 7.17 1.36
CA SER A 74 27.31 6.76 1.55
C SER A 74 27.74 5.61 0.64
N VAL A 75 26.91 5.18 -0.32
CA VAL A 75 27.23 4.07 -1.21
C VAL A 75 28.25 4.54 -2.23
N THR A 76 29.34 3.79 -2.36
CA THR A 76 30.47 4.14 -3.21
C THR A 76 30.05 4.18 -4.67
N GLY A 77 30.32 5.30 -5.35
CA GLY A 77 29.98 5.49 -6.76
C GLY A 77 28.51 5.81 -7.04
N GLU A 78 27.64 5.82 -6.02
CA GLU A 78 26.26 6.24 -6.17
C GLU A 78 26.15 7.77 -6.27
N TRP A 79 25.31 8.22 -7.19
CA TRP A 79 24.92 9.62 -7.29
C TRP A 79 23.68 9.86 -6.44
N TYR A 80 23.56 11.05 -5.85
CA TYR A 80 22.39 11.39 -5.03
C TYR A 80 21.84 12.73 -5.49
N ALA A 81 20.52 12.79 -5.71
CA ALA A 81 19.85 14.05 -5.94
C ALA A 81 19.97 14.93 -4.67
N PRO A 82 20.32 16.22 -4.79
CA PRO A 82 20.45 17.12 -3.64
C PRO A 82 19.09 17.45 -3.00
N THR A 83 18.01 17.41 -3.79
CA THR A 83 16.65 17.70 -3.36
C THR A 83 15.67 16.66 -3.90
N GLN A 84 14.47 16.63 -3.30
CA GLN A 84 13.32 15.90 -3.81
C GLN A 84 12.07 16.80 -3.75
N PRO A 85 11.07 16.55 -4.60
CA PRO A 85 9.80 17.27 -4.59
C PRO A 85 8.92 16.79 -3.43
N PHE A 86 8.38 17.73 -2.65
CA PHE A 86 7.41 17.48 -1.58
C PHE A 86 6.14 18.29 -1.81
N PRO A 87 4.99 17.65 -2.10
CA PRO A 87 3.74 18.38 -2.25
C PRO A 87 3.32 18.97 -0.89
N THR A 88 2.91 20.24 -0.87
CA THR A 88 2.43 20.88 0.35
C THR A 88 0.99 20.50 0.69
N LYS A 89 0.20 20.12 -0.32
CA LYS A 89 -1.18 19.70 -0.19
C LYS A 89 -1.55 18.62 -1.22
N PRO A 90 -2.43 17.68 -0.85
CA PRO A 90 -2.81 17.35 0.53
C PRO A 90 -1.61 16.85 1.36
N PRO A 91 -1.70 16.80 2.70
CA PRO A 91 -0.68 16.13 3.50
C PRO A 91 -0.51 14.67 3.07
N ALA A 92 0.64 14.07 3.38
CA ALA A 92 0.83 12.64 3.17
C ALA A 92 -0.27 11.84 3.87
N TYR A 93 -0.90 10.91 3.14
CA TYR A 93 -1.99 10.08 3.65
C TYR A 93 -1.53 8.69 4.08
N SER A 94 -0.23 8.41 4.00
CA SER A 94 0.39 7.21 4.55
C SER A 94 1.74 7.53 5.17
N ARG A 95 2.30 6.58 5.93
CA ARG A 95 3.66 6.71 6.45
C ARG A 95 4.66 6.89 5.31
N ASN A 96 5.51 7.90 5.44
CA ASN A 96 6.50 8.34 4.45
C ASN A 96 7.90 8.43 5.09
N GLY A 97 8.38 7.29 5.57
CA GLY A 97 9.61 7.17 6.33
C GLY A 97 9.44 6.21 7.52
N VAL A 98 10.53 5.97 8.23
CA VAL A 98 10.56 5.12 9.41
C VAL A 98 11.25 5.86 10.54
N SER A 99 10.57 5.94 11.69
CA SER A 99 11.10 6.53 12.91
C SER A 99 10.85 5.61 14.11
N ILE A 100 11.50 5.91 15.24
CA ILE A 100 11.25 5.23 16.52
C ILE A 100 9.78 5.35 16.96
N ASN A 101 9.07 6.41 16.53
CA ASN A 101 7.67 6.61 16.89
C ASN A 101 6.71 5.68 16.13
N ASP A 102 7.18 5.08 15.02
CA ASP A 102 6.41 4.14 14.21
C ASP A 102 6.48 2.71 14.72
N LEU A 103 7.41 2.40 15.64
CA LEU A 103 7.60 1.06 16.16
C LEU A 103 6.39 0.62 16.99
N ILE A 104 6.11 -0.69 16.92
CA ILE A 104 5.12 -1.39 17.73
C ILE A 104 5.18 -0.96 19.21
N ASP A 105 4.02 -0.68 19.78
CA ASP A 105 3.88 -0.12 21.12
C ASP A 105 2.71 -0.74 21.91
N PHE A 106 2.26 -1.94 21.56
CA PHE A 106 1.23 -2.66 22.33
C PHE A 106 1.65 -2.88 23.80
N THR A 107 2.96 -3.05 24.06
CA THR A 107 3.54 -3.04 25.41
C THR A 107 4.92 -2.38 25.39
N PRO A 108 5.41 -1.86 26.52
CA PRO A 108 6.78 -1.34 26.62
C PRO A 108 7.84 -2.38 26.23
N ALA A 109 7.69 -3.64 26.66
CA ALA A 109 8.65 -4.70 26.35
C ALA A 109 8.75 -5.00 24.84
N LEU A 110 7.61 -4.98 24.11
CA LEU A 110 7.63 -5.14 22.65
C LEU A 110 8.29 -3.94 21.97
N ARG A 111 8.08 -2.73 22.49
CA ARG A 111 8.71 -1.51 21.99
C ARG A 111 10.23 -1.52 22.19
N ASP A 112 10.70 -1.98 23.34
CA ASP A 112 12.14 -2.08 23.65
C ASP A 112 12.83 -3.12 22.76
N GLU A 113 12.17 -4.26 22.50
CA GLU A 113 12.65 -5.27 21.56
C GLU A 113 12.68 -4.73 20.12
N ALA A 114 11.65 -3.97 19.71
CA ALA A 114 11.62 -3.29 18.43
C ALA A 114 12.78 -2.28 18.28
N GLN A 115 13.05 -1.49 19.32
CA GLN A 115 14.16 -0.54 19.37
C GLN A 115 15.51 -1.25 19.24
N THR A 116 15.65 -2.38 19.93
CA THR A 116 16.85 -3.22 19.85
C THR A 116 17.06 -3.75 18.42
N ILE A 117 16.00 -4.21 17.75
CA ILE A 117 16.07 -4.66 16.36
C ILE A 117 16.50 -3.50 15.45
N VAL A 118 15.83 -2.34 15.51
CA VAL A 118 16.12 -1.23 14.60
C VAL A 118 17.46 -0.55 14.86
N SER A 119 18.08 -0.75 16.03
CA SER A 119 19.43 -0.23 16.31
C SER A 119 20.48 -0.71 15.31
N LYS A 120 20.23 -1.84 14.63
CA LYS A 120 21.09 -2.40 13.58
C LYS A 120 20.81 -1.84 12.18
N TYR A 121 19.84 -0.94 12.06
CA TYR A 121 19.36 -0.41 10.78
C TYR A 121 19.40 1.11 10.76
N LYS A 122 19.46 1.66 9.55
CA LYS A 122 19.29 3.09 9.34
C LYS A 122 17.81 3.43 9.23
N LEU A 123 17.37 4.41 10.00
CA LEU A 123 16.02 4.97 9.97
C LEU A 123 16.07 6.40 9.42
N GLY A 124 14.94 6.90 8.94
CA GLY A 124 14.83 8.28 8.49
C GLY A 124 13.58 8.55 7.63
N PRO A 125 13.46 9.77 7.09
CA PRO A 125 12.33 10.17 6.23
C PRO A 125 12.28 9.37 4.90
N VAL A 126 11.19 9.53 4.13
CA VAL A 126 10.89 8.79 2.88
C VAL A 126 12.06 8.63 1.90
N PHE A 127 12.95 9.62 1.79
CA PHE A 127 14.10 9.60 0.87
C PHE A 127 15.44 9.30 1.57
N THR A 128 15.43 8.55 2.67
CA THR A 128 16.67 8.14 3.35
C THR A 128 17.43 7.13 2.48
N PRO A 129 18.67 7.43 2.05
CA PRO A 129 19.38 6.63 1.06
C PRO A 129 19.68 5.21 1.56
N PRO A 130 19.70 4.21 0.66
CA PRO A 130 20.22 2.89 0.98
C PRO A 130 21.66 2.96 1.49
N VAL A 131 22.07 1.89 2.17
CA VAL A 131 23.40 1.76 2.75
C VAL A 131 24.08 0.51 2.21
N GLU A 132 25.40 0.58 2.07
CA GLU A 132 26.22 -0.62 2.01
C GLU A 132 26.04 -1.38 3.32
N SER A 133 25.60 -2.63 3.22
CA SER A 133 25.32 -3.49 4.36
C SER A 133 26.62 -3.86 5.06
N LYS A 134 26.66 -3.74 6.39
CA LYS A 134 27.82 -4.07 7.22
C LYS A 134 27.41 -4.97 8.38
N ILE A 135 28.25 -5.94 8.73
CA ILE A 135 28.01 -6.88 9.85
C ILE A 135 27.81 -6.11 11.16
N ASP A 136 28.62 -5.06 11.40
CA ASP A 136 28.54 -4.21 12.59
C ASP A 136 27.45 -3.13 12.50
N GLY A 137 26.77 -3.03 11.35
CA GLY A 137 25.69 -2.10 11.10
C GLY A 137 26.09 -0.83 10.30
N PRO A 138 25.10 -0.17 9.67
CA PRO A 138 23.73 -0.64 9.50
C PRO A 138 23.64 -1.83 8.51
N LEU A 139 22.74 -2.77 8.77
CA LEU A 139 22.47 -3.91 7.89
C LEU A 139 21.69 -3.49 6.64
N ALA A 140 20.81 -2.52 6.79
CA ALA A 140 20.00 -1.95 5.72
C ALA A 140 19.39 -0.61 6.17
N THR A 141 18.86 0.15 5.22
CA THR A 141 17.96 1.26 5.49
C THR A 141 16.53 0.74 5.54
N LEU A 142 15.78 1.05 6.59
CA LEU A 142 14.35 0.71 6.66
C LEU A 142 13.51 1.78 6.01
N THR A 143 12.60 1.37 5.15
CA THR A 143 11.75 2.28 4.36
C THR A 143 10.28 1.89 4.41
N LEU A 144 9.43 2.90 4.48
CA LEU A 144 7.99 2.82 4.26
C LEU A 144 7.66 3.84 3.17
N GLY A 145 6.64 3.51 2.38
CA GLY A 145 6.27 4.32 1.23
C GLY A 145 7.12 4.05 -0.02
N THR A 146 7.59 2.81 -0.16
CA THR A 146 8.37 2.34 -1.31
C THR A 146 8.10 0.87 -1.56
N ALA A 147 8.50 0.32 -2.71
CA ALA A 147 8.22 -1.06 -3.09
C ALA A 147 6.72 -1.39 -3.01
N SER A 148 6.28 -2.06 -1.94
CA SER A 148 4.86 -2.36 -1.69
C SER A 148 4.12 -1.29 -0.86
N GLY A 149 4.76 -0.17 -0.56
CA GLY A 149 4.24 0.89 0.32
C GLY A 149 3.20 1.82 -0.31
N GLY A 150 2.53 2.61 0.55
CA GLY A 150 1.57 3.63 0.14
C GLY A 150 0.48 3.09 -0.77
N THR A 151 0.13 3.84 -1.81
CA THR A 151 -0.78 3.37 -2.86
C THR A 151 0.03 2.81 -4.03
N ASN A 152 -0.16 1.52 -4.30
CA ASN A 152 0.49 0.84 -5.42
C ASN A 152 -0.45 0.80 -6.65
N TRP A 153 -0.26 -0.18 -7.53
CA TRP A 153 -0.94 -0.31 -8.82
C TRP A 153 -2.49 -0.21 -8.81
N PRO A 154 -3.25 -0.59 -7.75
CA PRO A 154 -4.72 -0.45 -7.80
C PRO A 154 -5.20 0.99 -7.82
N GLY A 155 -4.37 1.94 -7.37
CA GLY A 155 -4.72 3.36 -7.32
C GLY A 155 -5.83 3.69 -6.31
N GLY A 156 -6.69 4.62 -6.69
CA GLY A 156 -7.84 5.04 -5.91
C GLY A 156 -9.05 5.28 -6.79
N SER A 157 -10.11 5.80 -6.21
CA SER A 157 -11.32 6.23 -6.91
C SER A 157 -11.59 7.71 -6.64
N TYR A 158 -12.31 8.37 -7.56
CA TYR A 158 -12.62 9.79 -7.47
C TYR A 158 -14.12 10.02 -7.60
N ASP A 159 -14.69 10.77 -6.65
CA ASP A 159 -16.08 11.20 -6.67
C ASP A 159 -16.19 12.63 -7.23
N PRO A 160 -16.78 12.82 -8.43
CA PRO A 160 -16.96 14.13 -9.01
C PRO A 160 -18.05 14.98 -8.34
N GLU A 161 -18.95 14.41 -7.54
CA GLU A 161 -19.99 15.18 -6.84
C GLU A 161 -19.42 15.87 -5.59
N THR A 162 -18.44 15.23 -4.93
CA THR A 162 -17.82 15.73 -3.68
C THR A 162 -16.37 16.15 -3.85
N HIS A 163 -15.84 16.06 -5.07
CA HIS A 163 -14.43 16.30 -5.44
C HIS A 163 -13.45 15.55 -4.52
N THR A 164 -13.77 14.31 -4.17
CA THR A 164 -13.04 13.55 -3.15
C THR A 164 -12.40 12.29 -3.73
N VAL A 165 -11.11 12.09 -3.45
CA VAL A 165 -10.36 10.87 -3.77
C VAL A 165 -10.42 9.90 -2.60
N TYR A 166 -10.64 8.62 -2.87
CA TYR A 166 -10.57 7.53 -1.89
C TYR A 166 -9.44 6.59 -2.25
N ALA A 167 -8.37 6.59 -1.45
CA ALA A 167 -7.16 5.83 -1.72
C ALA A 167 -6.83 4.90 -0.55
N PHE A 168 -6.60 3.62 -0.87
CA PHE A 168 -5.98 2.70 0.07
C PHE A 168 -4.47 2.95 0.12
N ALA A 169 -3.88 2.83 1.30
CA ALA A 169 -2.45 2.90 1.49
C ALA A 169 -1.94 1.85 2.48
N CYS A 170 -0.81 1.21 2.15
CA CYS A 170 -0.08 0.37 3.08
C CYS A 170 0.78 1.23 4.03
N ASN A 171 0.53 1.09 5.33
CA ASN A 171 1.29 1.77 6.40
C ASN A 171 2.31 0.86 7.10
N ALA A 172 2.36 -0.43 6.76
CA ALA A 172 3.26 -1.40 7.37
C ALA A 172 4.01 -2.29 6.37
N CYS A 173 4.04 -1.90 5.09
CA CYS A 173 4.85 -2.55 4.06
C CYS A 173 6.32 -2.11 4.17
N LEU A 174 6.92 -2.47 5.32
CA LEU A 174 8.29 -2.13 5.67
C LEU A 174 9.27 -2.90 4.78
N THR A 175 10.17 -2.17 4.13
CA THR A 175 11.18 -2.76 3.24
C THR A 175 12.57 -2.39 3.74
N PRO A 176 13.41 -3.37 4.15
CA PRO A 176 14.83 -3.13 4.38
C PRO A 176 15.58 -3.14 3.05
N ILE A 177 16.39 -2.11 2.77
CA ILE A 177 17.26 -2.06 1.59
C ILE A 177 18.71 -1.93 2.04
N GLY A 178 19.46 -3.03 1.94
CA GLY A 178 20.90 -3.10 2.14
C GLY A 178 21.57 -3.52 0.83
N LEU A 179 22.79 -3.03 0.60
CA LEU A 179 23.56 -3.30 -0.61
C LEU A 179 24.85 -4.06 -0.28
N VAL A 180 25.19 -5.05 -1.09
CA VAL A 180 26.43 -5.83 -0.97
C VAL A 180 27.08 -5.97 -2.35
N ALA A 181 28.41 -6.06 -2.38
CA ALA A 181 29.11 -6.41 -3.62
C ALA A 181 28.81 -7.88 -3.97
N PRO A 182 28.27 -8.17 -5.17
CA PRO A 182 28.04 -9.54 -5.59
C PRO A 182 29.36 -10.25 -5.99
N PRO A 183 29.45 -11.58 -5.85
CA PRO A 183 30.39 -12.38 -6.63
C PRO A 183 30.20 -12.12 -8.13
N LYS A 184 31.30 -12.05 -8.89
CA LYS A 184 31.25 -11.74 -10.33
C LYS A 184 30.56 -12.82 -11.16
N GLU A 185 30.45 -14.02 -10.62
CA GLU A 185 29.71 -15.14 -11.22
C GLU A 185 28.19 -14.95 -11.13
N ILE A 186 27.71 -14.11 -10.19
CA ILE A 186 26.28 -13.83 -9.99
C ILE A 186 25.86 -12.55 -10.72
N SER A 187 26.67 -11.49 -10.63
CA SER A 187 26.35 -10.21 -11.26
C SER A 187 27.62 -9.37 -11.52
N ASP A 188 27.61 -8.62 -12.60
CA ASP A 188 28.65 -7.66 -12.96
C ASP A 188 28.45 -6.28 -12.30
N MET A 189 27.26 -6.00 -11.76
CA MET A 189 26.94 -4.78 -11.01
C MET A 189 27.89 -4.57 -9.82
N ASN A 190 28.15 -3.31 -9.47
CA ASN A 190 28.98 -2.98 -8.30
C ASN A 190 28.31 -3.42 -6.99
N PHE A 191 26.99 -3.31 -6.92
CA PHE A 191 26.19 -3.67 -5.75
C PHE A 191 24.89 -4.33 -6.17
N VAL A 192 24.40 -5.26 -5.35
CA VAL A 192 23.07 -5.87 -5.43
C VAL A 192 22.39 -5.79 -4.06
N ALA A 193 21.06 -5.94 -4.03
CA ALA A 193 20.32 -6.03 -2.77
C ALA A 193 20.76 -7.25 -1.95
N GLY A 194 21.14 -7.04 -0.70
CA GLY A 194 21.58 -8.11 0.20
C GLY A 194 21.90 -7.64 1.61
N THR A 195 22.24 -8.60 2.47
CA THR A 195 22.61 -8.36 3.87
C THR A 195 24.01 -8.92 4.11
N ALA A 196 24.89 -8.14 4.73
CA ALA A 196 26.23 -8.59 5.07
C ALA A 196 26.19 -9.84 5.96
N GLY A 197 27.10 -10.78 5.70
CA GLY A 197 27.13 -12.07 6.37
C GLY A 197 26.11 -13.10 5.84
N GLN A 198 25.26 -12.74 4.87
CA GLN A 198 24.41 -13.68 4.15
C GLN A 198 24.98 -13.98 2.75
N GLU A 199 24.77 -15.21 2.28
CA GLU A 199 25.10 -15.60 0.91
C GLU A 199 24.29 -14.76 -0.08
N VAL A 200 24.96 -14.19 -1.09
CA VAL A 200 24.30 -13.49 -2.19
C VAL A 200 23.63 -14.53 -3.08
N ARG A 201 22.34 -14.35 -3.34
CA ARG A 201 21.54 -15.22 -4.21
C ARG A 201 20.80 -14.38 -5.23
N VAL A 202 20.59 -14.95 -6.42
CA VAL A 202 19.71 -14.36 -7.43
C VAL A 202 18.30 -14.25 -6.84
N ARG A 203 17.74 -13.04 -6.86
CA ARG A 203 16.37 -12.78 -6.43
C ARG A 203 15.50 -12.58 -7.65
N SER A 204 14.59 -13.49 -7.88
CA SER A 204 13.60 -13.32 -8.95
C SER A 204 12.56 -12.28 -8.56
N GLY A 205 12.20 -11.43 -9.52
CA GLY A 205 11.19 -10.39 -9.34
C GLY A 205 9.77 -10.96 -9.38
N PRO A 206 8.77 -10.28 -8.78
CA PRO A 206 7.36 -10.59 -9.03
C PRO A 206 7.06 -10.55 -10.53
N GLY A 207 6.56 -11.66 -11.09
CA GLY A 207 6.25 -11.78 -12.52
C GLY A 207 7.32 -12.52 -13.35
N GLU A 208 8.50 -12.80 -12.79
CA GLU A 208 9.48 -13.67 -13.45
C GLU A 208 8.93 -15.10 -13.57
N ASN A 209 9.01 -15.68 -14.76
CA ASN A 209 8.41 -16.98 -15.09
C ASN A 209 6.89 -17.06 -14.77
N ALA A 210 6.17 -15.95 -14.84
CA ALA A 210 4.72 -15.90 -14.59
C ALA A 210 3.86 -15.96 -15.88
N GLY A 211 4.49 -16.16 -17.06
CA GLY A 211 3.76 -16.41 -18.30
C GLY A 211 3.00 -17.74 -18.20
N ALA A 212 1.85 -17.84 -18.88
CA ALA A 212 1.05 -19.07 -18.88
C ALA A 212 1.81 -20.30 -19.44
N ASP A 213 2.84 -20.04 -20.24
CA ASP A 213 3.77 -20.99 -20.86
C ASP A 213 5.14 -21.06 -20.15
N SER A 214 5.33 -20.30 -19.07
CA SER A 214 6.61 -20.31 -18.34
C SER A 214 6.85 -21.66 -17.68
N PRO A 215 8.09 -22.19 -17.73
CA PRO A 215 8.44 -23.40 -17.00
C PRO A 215 8.11 -23.24 -15.52
N LEU A 216 7.50 -24.25 -14.91
CA LEU A 216 7.26 -24.23 -13.47
C LEU A 216 8.61 -24.08 -12.75
N PRO A 217 8.75 -23.09 -11.84
CA PRO A 217 10.00 -22.94 -11.12
C PRO A 217 10.28 -24.20 -10.30
N PRO A 218 11.56 -24.60 -10.14
CA PRO A 218 11.93 -25.69 -9.25
C PRO A 218 11.32 -25.45 -7.87
N ARG A 219 10.65 -26.47 -7.31
CA ARG A 219 9.98 -26.35 -6.01
C ARG A 219 11.05 -26.11 -4.94
N ALA A 220 11.16 -24.87 -4.47
CA ALA A 220 12.07 -24.54 -3.37
C ALA A 220 11.77 -25.44 -2.15
N PRO A 221 12.80 -25.90 -1.40
CA PRO A 221 12.62 -26.64 -0.16
C PRO A 221 11.66 -25.91 0.79
N ALA A 222 10.89 -26.67 1.56
CA ALA A 222 9.99 -26.14 2.57
C ALA A 222 10.82 -25.49 3.71
N GLY A 223 11.21 -24.23 3.51
CA GLY A 223 12.11 -23.46 4.37
C GLY A 223 12.62 -22.19 3.68
N ASP A 224 12.81 -22.26 2.35
CA ASP A 224 13.27 -21.14 1.50
C ASP A 224 12.12 -20.34 0.87
N ARG A 225 10.88 -20.55 1.33
CA ARG A 225 9.72 -19.74 0.90
C ARG A 225 9.77 -18.36 1.57
N ALA A 226 10.78 -17.56 1.23
CA ALA A 226 10.61 -16.13 1.31
C ALA A 226 9.45 -15.76 0.36
N ALA A 227 8.37 -15.20 0.89
CA ALA A 227 7.41 -14.50 0.05
C ALA A 227 8.21 -13.54 -0.85
N GLY A 228 7.90 -13.50 -2.16
CA GLY A 228 8.68 -12.80 -3.17
C GLY A 228 9.22 -11.44 -2.68
N GLY A 229 10.52 -11.22 -2.88
CA GLY A 229 11.24 -10.03 -2.40
C GLY A 229 12.53 -10.33 -1.62
N GLY A 230 12.73 -11.56 -1.13
CA GLY A 230 14.01 -12.02 -0.56
C GLY A 230 14.46 -11.33 0.74
N PHE A 231 13.63 -10.50 1.38
CA PHE A 231 13.96 -9.90 2.67
C PHE A 231 13.35 -10.73 3.81
N THR A 232 14.16 -11.03 4.83
CA THR A 232 13.67 -11.62 6.08
C THR A 232 12.66 -10.66 6.70
N PRO A 233 11.40 -11.08 6.96
CA PRO A 233 10.40 -10.21 7.56
C PRO A 233 10.88 -9.74 8.94
N LEU A 234 11.12 -8.44 9.11
CA LEU A 234 11.43 -7.86 10.41
C LEU A 234 10.17 -7.83 11.26
N ASN A 235 10.21 -8.53 12.38
CA ASN A 235 9.09 -8.69 13.29
C ASN A 235 9.57 -8.76 14.74
N VAL A 236 8.66 -8.49 15.67
CA VAL A 236 8.87 -8.68 17.11
C VAL A 236 7.98 -9.84 17.54
N ARG A 237 8.59 -11.01 17.79
CA ARG A 237 7.86 -12.23 18.22
C ARG A 237 6.68 -12.58 17.32
N GLY A 238 6.85 -12.46 16.00
CA GLY A 238 5.81 -12.72 15.00
C GLY A 238 4.83 -11.56 14.76
N LEU A 239 4.96 -10.43 15.45
CA LEU A 239 4.16 -9.22 15.24
C LEU A 239 4.89 -8.23 14.31
N PRO A 240 4.15 -7.44 13.49
CA PRO A 240 4.77 -6.39 12.68
C PRO A 240 5.64 -5.44 13.51
N LEU A 241 6.83 -5.11 13.01
CA LEU A 241 7.73 -4.18 13.69
C LEU A 241 7.14 -2.77 13.83
N ILE A 242 6.31 -2.37 12.87
CA ILE A 242 5.64 -1.08 12.80
C ILE A 242 4.25 -1.21 13.44
N LYS A 243 3.81 -0.22 14.21
CA LYS A 243 2.50 -0.21 14.88
C LYS A 243 1.32 -0.01 13.91
N PRO A 244 0.08 -0.40 14.28
CA PRO A 244 -1.10 -0.12 13.46
C PRO A 244 -1.42 1.38 13.34
N PRO A 245 -2.28 1.80 12.39
CA PRO A 245 -2.94 0.96 11.41
C PRO A 245 -1.98 0.44 10.33
N TYR A 246 -2.13 -0.82 9.91
CA TYR A 246 -1.25 -1.47 8.93
C TYR A 246 -1.62 -1.13 7.48
N GLY A 247 -2.89 -0.81 7.26
CA GLY A 247 -3.40 -0.26 6.01
C GLY A 247 -4.60 0.62 6.29
N THR A 248 -4.79 1.65 5.48
CA THR A 248 -5.84 2.66 5.67
C THR A 248 -6.50 3.02 4.35
N ILE A 249 -7.80 3.33 4.39
CA ILE A 249 -8.46 4.09 3.32
C ILE A 249 -8.57 5.54 3.78
N SER A 250 -8.17 6.48 2.92
CA SER A 250 -8.25 7.93 3.16
C SER A 250 -9.21 8.58 2.18
N ALA A 251 -10.07 9.46 2.67
CA ALA A 251 -10.84 10.39 1.85
C ALA A 251 -10.11 11.74 1.78
N ILE A 252 -9.87 12.22 0.57
CA ILE A 252 -9.05 13.40 0.31
C ILE A 252 -9.85 14.37 -0.56
N ASN A 253 -10.29 15.48 0.02
CA ASN A 253 -11.01 16.52 -0.71
C ASN A 253 -10.04 17.38 -1.51
N LEU A 254 -10.24 17.44 -2.84
CA LEU A 254 -9.35 18.14 -3.76
C LEU A 254 -9.65 19.64 -3.89
N ASP A 255 -10.79 20.14 -3.41
CA ASP A 255 -11.04 21.59 -3.39
C ASP A 255 -10.17 22.28 -2.33
N ARG A 256 -9.98 21.61 -1.19
CA ARG A 256 -9.20 22.14 -0.05
C ARG A 256 -7.80 21.56 0.07
N GLY A 257 -7.55 20.39 -0.53
CA GLY A 257 -6.32 19.62 -0.38
C GLY A 257 -6.18 19.08 1.04
N GLU A 258 -7.23 18.42 1.55
CA GLU A 258 -7.34 17.99 2.94
C GLU A 258 -7.82 16.54 3.03
N ILE A 259 -7.29 15.79 4.01
CA ILE A 259 -7.84 14.50 4.39
C ILE A 259 -9.08 14.76 5.26
N THR A 260 -10.26 14.33 4.80
CA THR A 260 -11.53 14.55 5.52
C THR A 260 -11.80 13.45 6.54
N TRP A 261 -11.40 12.22 6.23
CA TRP A 261 -11.35 11.11 7.17
C TRP A 261 -10.32 10.06 6.71
N GLN A 262 -9.87 9.26 7.65
CA GLN A 262 -9.02 8.10 7.40
C GLN A 262 -9.44 6.95 8.34
N THR A 263 -9.53 5.74 7.80
CA THR A 263 -9.99 4.56 8.56
C THR A 263 -9.05 3.37 8.34
N PRO A 264 -8.74 2.56 9.38
CA PRO A 264 -8.05 1.29 9.18
C PRO A 264 -8.88 0.35 8.29
N HIS A 265 -8.29 -0.12 7.19
CA HIS A 265 -8.97 -1.02 6.25
C HIS A 265 -8.58 -2.47 6.49
N GLY A 266 -9.58 -3.38 6.48
CA GLY A 266 -9.42 -4.78 6.88
C GLY A 266 -9.53 -5.00 8.39
N ASP A 267 -9.85 -6.23 8.80
CA ASP A 267 -9.90 -6.59 10.23
C ASP A 267 -8.48 -6.90 10.77
N THR A 268 -8.35 -7.08 12.08
CA THR A 268 -7.06 -7.43 12.70
C THR A 268 -6.60 -8.82 12.27
N PRO A 269 -5.39 -8.94 11.66
CA PRO A 269 -4.82 -10.23 11.25
C PRO A 269 -4.74 -11.26 12.38
N ASP A 270 -4.93 -12.53 12.04
CA ASP A 270 -4.95 -13.63 13.02
C ASP A 270 -3.63 -13.77 13.78
N ALA A 271 -2.49 -13.51 13.12
CA ALA A 271 -1.17 -13.52 13.75
C ALA A 271 -1.05 -12.53 14.93
N ILE A 272 -1.89 -11.49 14.93
CA ILE A 272 -1.93 -10.45 15.95
C ILE A 272 -3.03 -10.78 16.95
N ARG A 273 -4.25 -11.05 16.47
CA ARG A 273 -5.40 -11.40 17.31
C ARG A 273 -5.12 -12.58 18.24
N ASN A 274 -4.43 -13.59 17.73
CA ASN A 274 -4.16 -14.85 18.44
C ASN A 274 -2.75 -14.89 19.04
N SER A 275 -2.04 -13.75 19.07
CA SER A 275 -0.67 -13.70 19.56
C SER A 275 -0.61 -13.98 21.07
N PRO A 276 0.18 -14.97 21.55
CA PRO A 276 0.30 -15.26 22.97
C PRO A 276 0.81 -14.07 23.79
N VAL A 277 1.66 -13.22 23.20
CA VAL A 277 2.25 -12.05 23.87
C VAL A 277 1.30 -10.86 23.97
N LEU A 278 0.13 -10.93 23.32
CA LEU A 278 -0.94 -9.92 23.42
C LEU A 278 -2.14 -10.43 24.23
N LYS A 279 -2.04 -11.63 24.82
CA LYS A 279 -3.14 -12.24 25.58
C LYS A 279 -3.59 -11.31 26.72
N GLY A 280 -4.89 -11.03 26.75
CA GLY A 280 -5.50 -10.17 27.77
C GLY A 280 -5.44 -8.67 27.44
N LEU A 281 -4.85 -8.27 26.31
CA LEU A 281 -4.90 -6.89 25.83
C LEU A 281 -6.10 -6.67 24.93
N ASN A 282 -6.71 -5.49 25.03
CA ASN A 282 -7.74 -5.05 24.09
C ASN A 282 -7.07 -4.41 22.87
N ILE A 283 -6.96 -5.16 21.78
CA ILE A 283 -6.34 -4.68 20.54
C ILE A 283 -7.44 -4.10 19.64
N PRO A 284 -7.37 -2.80 19.29
CA PRO A 284 -8.35 -2.21 18.36
C PRO A 284 -8.19 -2.79 16.95
N ARG A 285 -9.12 -2.45 16.07
CA ARG A 285 -8.99 -2.78 14.65
C ARG A 285 -7.69 -2.21 14.09
N THR A 286 -6.81 -3.10 13.66
CA THR A 286 -5.46 -2.73 13.22
C THR A 286 -5.37 -2.47 11.72
N GLY A 287 -6.40 -2.84 10.96
CA GLY A 287 -6.30 -2.88 9.50
C GLY A 287 -5.36 -4.00 9.02
N GLN A 288 -5.21 -4.13 7.72
CA GLN A 288 -4.35 -5.13 7.09
C GLN A 288 -3.32 -4.44 6.21
N SER A 289 -2.07 -4.90 6.27
CA SER A 289 -1.09 -4.54 5.26
C SER A 289 -1.42 -5.22 3.94
N GLY A 290 -1.05 -4.58 2.83
CA GLY A 290 -1.31 -5.10 1.49
C GLY A 290 -1.00 -4.02 0.47
N TYR A 291 -0.95 -4.37 -0.80
CA TYR A 291 -0.65 -3.42 -1.90
C TYR A 291 -1.59 -3.59 -3.10
N ASN A 292 -2.54 -4.51 -2.98
CA ASN A 292 -3.46 -5.01 -4.01
C ASN A 292 -4.91 -4.55 -3.78
N VAL A 293 -5.13 -3.60 -2.88
CA VAL A 293 -6.46 -3.06 -2.57
C VAL A 293 -6.74 -1.81 -3.40
N GLY A 294 -7.61 -1.94 -4.39
CA GLY A 294 -8.30 -0.83 -5.06
C GLY A 294 -9.69 -0.60 -4.51
N THR A 295 -10.24 0.59 -4.74
CA THR A 295 -11.53 1.03 -4.22
C THR A 295 -12.56 1.22 -5.34
N LEU A 296 -13.81 0.87 -5.05
CA LEU A 296 -14.98 1.22 -5.83
C LEU A 296 -15.81 2.22 -5.03
N ILE A 297 -16.40 3.22 -5.67
CA ILE A 297 -17.34 4.12 -5.00
C ILE A 297 -18.71 4.08 -5.67
N THR A 298 -19.73 4.34 -4.86
CA THR A 298 -21.10 4.61 -5.30
C THR A 298 -21.50 6.02 -4.84
N LYS A 299 -22.78 6.37 -5.02
CA LYS A 299 -23.31 7.63 -4.51
C LYS A 299 -23.13 7.79 -3.00
N THR A 300 -23.10 6.70 -2.23
CA THR A 300 -23.07 6.76 -0.77
C THR A 300 -21.97 5.92 -0.12
N LEU A 301 -21.32 5.03 -0.87
CA LEU A 301 -20.37 4.06 -0.29
C LEU A 301 -18.99 4.13 -0.93
N VAL A 302 -17.98 3.82 -0.12
CA VAL A 302 -16.66 3.35 -0.56
C VAL A 302 -16.61 1.85 -0.30
N ILE A 303 -16.19 1.07 -1.29
CA ILE A 303 -16.20 -0.39 -1.25
C ILE A 303 -14.80 -0.90 -1.57
N ALA A 304 -14.28 -1.78 -0.72
CA ALA A 304 -12.96 -2.38 -0.88
C ALA A 304 -12.92 -3.74 -0.18
N GLY A 305 -12.23 -4.70 -0.79
CA GLY A 305 -12.01 -6.02 -0.23
C GLY A 305 -10.73 -6.12 0.58
N ASP A 306 -10.75 -6.97 1.60
CA ASP A 306 -9.62 -7.25 2.47
C ASP A 306 -8.43 -7.79 1.67
N GLY A 307 -7.23 -7.33 2.02
CA GLY A 307 -5.98 -7.73 1.38
C GLY A 307 -5.37 -9.03 1.93
N GLN A 308 -5.91 -9.54 3.04
CA GLN A 308 -5.44 -10.76 3.69
C GLN A 308 -6.61 -11.66 4.09
N VAL A 309 -6.30 -12.95 4.25
CA VAL A 309 -7.22 -13.89 4.90
C VAL A 309 -7.09 -13.78 6.41
N THR A 310 -8.23 -13.75 7.10
CA THR A 310 -8.35 -13.80 8.55
C THR A 310 -9.44 -14.78 8.95
N THR A 311 -9.53 -15.08 10.24
CA THR A 311 -10.72 -15.67 10.82
C THR A 311 -11.82 -14.62 10.74
N THR A 312 -12.97 -15.01 10.21
CA THR A 312 -14.16 -14.13 10.09
C THR A 312 -15.22 -14.61 11.09
N PRO A 313 -16.27 -13.82 11.40
CA PRO A 313 -17.24 -14.23 12.41
C PRO A 313 -17.94 -15.56 12.07
N GLU A 314 -18.19 -15.83 10.79
CA GLU A 314 -18.90 -17.02 10.33
C GLU A 314 -18.00 -18.12 9.73
N HIS A 315 -16.76 -17.79 9.34
CA HIS A 315 -15.86 -18.74 8.68
C HIS A 315 -14.45 -18.76 9.29
N PRO A 316 -13.84 -19.97 9.42
CA PRO A 316 -12.52 -20.13 10.03
C PRO A 316 -11.38 -19.52 9.20
N ARG A 317 -11.63 -19.18 7.93
CA ARG A 317 -10.67 -18.54 7.04
C ARG A 317 -11.40 -17.86 5.90
N GLY A 318 -11.15 -16.57 5.70
CA GLY A 318 -11.60 -15.84 4.51
C GLY A 318 -11.23 -14.37 4.58
N ALA A 319 -11.79 -13.59 3.69
CA ALA A 319 -11.64 -12.15 3.57
C ALA A 319 -13.05 -11.52 3.51
N MET A 320 -13.13 -10.19 3.61
CA MET A 320 -14.41 -9.50 3.51
C MET A 320 -14.38 -8.44 2.40
N LEU A 321 -15.45 -8.36 1.61
CA LEU A 321 -15.74 -7.17 0.81
C LEU A 321 -16.49 -6.18 1.72
N ARG A 322 -15.88 -5.04 2.01
CA ARG A 322 -16.36 -4.08 3.00
C ARG A 322 -16.93 -2.85 2.34
N ALA A 323 -17.94 -2.26 2.97
CA ALA A 323 -18.54 -0.99 2.59
C ALA A 323 -18.40 0.03 3.72
N TYR A 324 -17.98 1.24 3.36
CA TYR A 324 -17.82 2.38 4.25
C TYR A 324 -18.77 3.49 3.83
N ASP A 325 -19.41 4.15 4.79
CA ASP A 325 -20.13 5.40 4.56
C ASP A 325 -19.17 6.45 3.99
N LYS A 326 -19.51 7.01 2.84
CA LYS A 326 -18.61 7.88 2.08
C LYS A 326 -18.29 9.19 2.80
N ALA A 327 -19.21 9.70 3.61
CA ALA A 327 -19.05 10.97 4.33
C ALA A 327 -18.19 10.81 5.59
N THR A 328 -18.26 9.67 6.26
CA THR A 328 -17.69 9.48 7.61
C THR A 328 -16.56 8.45 7.67
N GLY A 329 -16.42 7.57 6.68
CA GLY A 329 -15.46 6.46 6.72
C GLY A 329 -15.83 5.33 7.69
N LYS A 330 -17.02 5.38 8.30
CA LYS A 330 -17.53 4.31 9.17
C LYS A 330 -17.88 3.09 8.33
N GLU A 331 -17.44 1.90 8.73
CA GLU A 331 -17.90 0.65 8.12
C GLU A 331 -19.41 0.47 8.38
N VAL A 332 -20.16 0.23 7.31
CA VAL A 332 -21.64 0.07 7.35
C VAL A 332 -22.08 -1.33 6.94
N GLY A 333 -21.17 -2.18 6.50
CA GLY A 333 -21.45 -3.57 6.17
C GLY A 333 -20.25 -4.27 5.55
N ALA A 334 -20.30 -5.60 5.55
CA ALA A 334 -19.31 -6.43 4.92
C ALA A 334 -19.95 -7.75 4.47
N VAL A 335 -19.45 -8.33 3.38
CA VAL A 335 -19.84 -9.65 2.89
C VAL A 335 -18.62 -10.54 2.71
N TYR A 336 -18.78 -11.84 2.93
CA TYR A 336 -17.69 -12.80 2.92
C TYR A 336 -17.11 -13.02 1.52
N MET A 337 -15.79 -13.22 1.46
CA MET A 337 -15.04 -13.71 0.31
C MET A 337 -14.12 -14.88 0.75
N PRO A 338 -14.08 -16.02 0.03
CA PRO A 338 -13.18 -17.13 0.36
C PRO A 338 -11.68 -16.83 0.16
N ALA A 339 -11.33 -15.78 -0.59
CA ALA A 339 -9.96 -15.32 -0.76
C ALA A 339 -9.87 -13.79 -0.76
N PRO A 340 -8.69 -13.21 -0.52
CA PRO A 340 -8.49 -11.77 -0.52
C PRO A 340 -8.77 -11.15 -1.88
N GLN A 341 -9.03 -9.85 -1.88
CA GLN A 341 -9.10 -9.08 -3.11
C GLN A 341 -7.79 -9.19 -3.89
N SER A 342 -7.87 -9.48 -5.18
CA SER A 342 -6.71 -9.49 -6.09
C SER A 342 -6.84 -8.55 -7.28
N GLY A 343 -8.00 -7.91 -7.44
CA GLY A 343 -8.23 -6.83 -8.40
C GLY A 343 -9.25 -5.83 -7.86
N SER A 344 -9.25 -4.60 -8.39
CA SER A 344 -10.17 -3.55 -7.94
C SER A 344 -11.64 -3.97 -8.18
N PRO A 345 -12.56 -3.73 -7.22
CA PRO A 345 -13.97 -4.02 -7.43
C PRO A 345 -14.56 -3.14 -8.54
N MET A 346 -15.57 -3.66 -9.24
CA MET A 346 -16.34 -2.95 -10.26
C MET A 346 -17.84 -3.17 -10.05
N THR A 347 -18.68 -2.34 -10.67
CA THR A 347 -20.14 -2.51 -10.64
C THR A 347 -20.75 -2.32 -12.02
N TYR A 348 -21.85 -3.00 -12.28
CA TYR A 348 -22.62 -2.91 -13.52
C TYR A 348 -24.09 -3.26 -13.27
N MET A 349 -24.95 -2.96 -14.24
CA MET A 349 -26.37 -3.24 -14.21
C MET A 349 -26.73 -4.25 -15.30
N VAL A 350 -27.54 -5.25 -14.97
CA VAL A 350 -28.18 -6.15 -15.93
C VAL A 350 -29.65 -6.32 -15.54
N ASN A 351 -30.56 -6.12 -16.50
CA ASN A 351 -32.01 -6.29 -16.31
C ASN A 351 -32.56 -5.55 -15.07
N GLY A 352 -32.09 -4.33 -14.83
CA GLY A 352 -32.52 -3.52 -13.68
C GLY A 352 -31.92 -3.92 -12.33
N LYS A 353 -31.02 -4.91 -12.27
CA LYS A 353 -30.33 -5.34 -11.06
C LYS A 353 -28.85 -4.92 -11.07
N GLN A 354 -28.40 -4.33 -9.96
CA GLN A 354 -26.99 -3.95 -9.76
C GLN A 354 -26.18 -5.14 -9.25
N TYR A 355 -24.99 -5.28 -9.79
CA TYR A 355 -24.00 -6.25 -9.38
C TYR A 355 -22.69 -5.56 -9.00
N ILE A 356 -22.00 -6.10 -8.02
CA ILE A 356 -20.62 -5.75 -7.68
C ILE A 356 -19.76 -6.97 -7.97
N ILE A 357 -18.73 -6.82 -8.79
CA ILE A 357 -17.75 -7.88 -9.08
C ILE A 357 -16.42 -7.52 -8.44
N VAL A 358 -15.75 -8.50 -7.85
CA VAL A 358 -14.38 -8.38 -7.36
C VAL A 358 -13.59 -9.62 -7.77
N ALA A 359 -12.37 -9.41 -8.27
CA ALA A 359 -11.43 -10.50 -8.47
C ALA A 359 -10.84 -10.91 -7.12
N ILE A 360 -10.82 -12.20 -6.84
CA ILE A 360 -10.21 -12.76 -5.64
C ILE A 360 -9.18 -13.83 -6.02
N SER A 361 -8.09 -13.91 -5.26
CA SER A 361 -7.09 -14.97 -5.39
C SER A 361 -6.13 -14.88 -4.21
N GLY A 362 -5.37 -15.95 -3.95
CA GLY A 362 -4.22 -15.84 -3.05
C GLY A 362 -3.83 -17.16 -2.40
N GLY A 363 -2.54 -17.31 -2.10
CA GLY A 363 -2.00 -18.57 -1.59
C GLY A 363 -2.36 -19.73 -2.53
N PRO A 364 -2.96 -20.83 -2.04
CA PRO A 364 -3.40 -21.94 -2.87
C PRO A 364 -4.77 -21.72 -3.57
N TYR A 365 -5.41 -20.56 -3.39
CA TYR A 365 -6.71 -20.26 -3.99
C TYR A 365 -6.56 -19.72 -5.42
N SER A 366 -7.08 -20.45 -6.40
CA SER A 366 -7.10 -20.05 -7.82
C SER A 366 -7.91 -18.77 -8.03
N GLY A 367 -7.49 -17.95 -8.99
CA GLY A 367 -8.19 -16.69 -9.28
C GLY A 367 -9.59 -16.90 -9.85
N GLU A 368 -10.57 -16.15 -9.34
CA GLU A 368 -11.92 -16.08 -9.88
C GLU A 368 -12.56 -14.70 -9.65
N TYR A 369 -13.71 -14.47 -10.27
CA TYR A 369 -14.56 -13.30 -10.02
C TYR A 369 -15.73 -13.69 -9.13
N LEU A 370 -15.92 -12.97 -8.02
CA LEU A 370 -17.14 -13.04 -7.21
C LEU A 370 -18.11 -11.94 -7.61
N ALA A 371 -19.37 -12.29 -7.84
CA ALA A 371 -20.44 -11.35 -8.13
C ALA A 371 -21.44 -11.28 -6.97
N PHE A 372 -21.58 -10.10 -6.36
CA PHE A 372 -22.55 -9.80 -5.32
C PHE A 372 -23.72 -9.01 -5.89
N SER A 373 -24.91 -9.26 -5.38
CA SER A 373 -26.10 -8.45 -5.70
C SER A 373 -27.02 -8.44 -4.49
N LEU A 374 -27.89 -7.43 -4.41
CA LEU A 374 -28.93 -7.42 -3.38
C LEU A 374 -29.88 -8.63 -3.57
N PRO A 375 -30.47 -9.16 -2.49
CA PRO A 375 -31.53 -10.15 -2.59
C PRO A 375 -32.66 -9.66 -3.51
N ALA A 376 -33.40 -10.59 -4.12
CA ALA A 376 -34.60 -10.21 -4.86
C ALA A 376 -35.57 -9.49 -3.90
N THR A 377 -36.38 -8.58 -4.43
CA THR A 377 -37.30 -7.76 -3.62
C THR A 377 -38.26 -8.58 -2.76
N ASP A 378 -38.52 -9.85 -3.11
CA ASP A 378 -39.41 -10.75 -2.39
C ASP A 378 -38.79 -11.30 -1.08
N ASP A 379 -37.45 -11.32 -0.95
CA ASP A 379 -36.75 -11.83 0.25
C ASP A 379 -36.67 -10.79 1.39
N ARG A 380 -37.07 -9.54 1.16
CA ARG A 380 -37.04 -8.48 2.17
C ARG A 380 -38.18 -8.56 3.19
N ALA A 381 -39.18 -9.41 2.97
CA ALA A 381 -40.31 -9.55 3.87
C ALA A 381 -40.01 -10.40 5.12
N GLU A 382 -38.97 -11.24 5.12
CA GLU A 382 -38.73 -12.19 6.23
C GLU A 382 -37.67 -11.75 7.25
N THR A 383 -36.90 -10.68 7.01
CA THR A 383 -35.79 -10.28 7.90
C THR A 383 -36.01 -8.97 8.67
N ASN A 384 -37.27 -8.56 8.86
CA ASN A 384 -37.63 -7.49 9.80
C ASN A 384 -37.53 -7.95 11.29
N ASP A 385 -36.44 -8.62 11.67
CA ASP A 385 -36.00 -8.72 13.06
C ASP A 385 -34.79 -7.78 13.27
N GLY A 386 -35.09 -6.51 13.47
CA GLY A 386 -34.59 -5.78 14.63
C GLY A 386 -33.09 -5.55 14.84
N ARG A 387 -32.18 -5.86 13.91
CA ARG A 387 -30.74 -5.56 14.09
C ARG A 387 -30.21 -4.66 12.97
N ARG A 388 -30.20 -3.37 13.29
CA ARG A 388 -29.54 -2.28 12.55
C ARG A 388 -28.04 -2.23 12.85
#